data_AF-A0A4D6X8N8-F1
#
_entry.id   AF-A0A4D6X8N8-F1
#
_cell.length_a   1.000
_cell.length_b   1.000
_cell.length_c   1.000
_cell.angle_alpha   90.00
_cell.angle_beta   90.00
_cell.angle_gamma   90.00
#
_symmetry.space_group_name_H-M   'P 1'
#
loop_
_entity.id
_entity.type
_entity.pdbx_description
1 polymer ?
#
loop_
_entity_poly.entity_id
_entity_poly.type
_entity_poly.pdbx_seq_one_letter_code
_entity_poly.pdbx_strand_id
1 'polypeptide(L)'
;MVSKDLSQLSVDGVMCISLNEREDRRNLLATQFAEAGIKIEFMLVDPDPHNPERGCFESHIKCACLALERGYRNTLVLEDDATLVAFPCARIQQINRFIASDNPELFFLGATLGKVWLTWHRGIARYRAKGTFAYILSEGGCRKLIGHAPYSGTAIDKVLSKTFKAYGVFPMICQHQPECLAKSDILQFRSAGDTGAEADFWQSNWRRQYHQVVRNLGKTILCRDL
;
A
#
# COMPACT_ATOMS: atom_id res chain seq x y z
N MET A 1 -14.59 0.71 -20.14
CA MET A 1 -14.67 1.97 -19.38
C MET A 1 -13.58 1.95 -18.30
N VAL A 2 -12.83 3.04 -18.18
CA VAL A 2 -11.85 3.24 -17.10
C VAL A 2 -12.43 4.28 -16.14
N SER A 3 -12.13 4.14 -14.85
CA SER A 3 -12.61 5.01 -13.77
C SER A 3 -11.58 5.07 -12.64
N LYS A 4 -11.72 6.05 -11.75
CA LYS A 4 -11.03 6.10 -10.45
C LYS A 4 -11.92 5.62 -9.30
N ASP A 5 -13.15 5.21 -9.58
CA ASP A 5 -14.15 4.84 -8.58
C ASP A 5 -13.75 3.59 -7.77
N LEU A 6 -13.56 3.78 -6.47
CA LEU A 6 -13.32 2.77 -5.44
C LEU A 6 -14.53 2.55 -4.55
N SER A 7 -15.69 3.17 -4.80
CA SER A 7 -16.88 3.12 -3.93
C SER A 7 -17.39 1.70 -3.67
N GLN A 8 -17.14 0.79 -4.62
CA GLN A 8 -17.53 -0.61 -4.51
C GLN A 8 -16.43 -1.49 -3.90
N LEU A 9 -15.25 -0.97 -3.57
CA LEU A 9 -14.17 -1.74 -2.97
C LEU A 9 -14.63 -2.31 -1.61
N SER A 10 -14.43 -3.61 -1.39
CA SER A 10 -14.87 -4.30 -0.17
C SER A 10 -13.98 -3.99 1.03
N VAL A 11 -14.08 -2.76 1.53
CA VAL A 11 -13.42 -2.26 2.75
C VAL A 11 -14.44 -1.54 3.64
N ASP A 12 -14.28 -1.67 4.95
CA ASP A 12 -15.19 -1.09 5.95
C ASP A 12 -14.78 0.34 6.35
N GLY A 13 -13.51 0.68 6.14
CA GLY A 13 -12.95 2.00 6.43
C GLY A 13 -11.67 2.27 5.65
N VAL A 14 -11.39 3.56 5.49
CA VAL A 14 -10.18 4.05 4.81
C VAL A 14 -9.47 5.03 5.72
N MET A 15 -8.22 4.71 6.07
CA MET A 15 -7.35 5.54 6.90
C MET A 15 -6.15 6.01 6.06
N CYS A 16 -5.80 7.28 6.18
CA CYS A 16 -4.62 7.86 5.55
C CYS A 16 -3.67 8.41 6.61
N ILE A 17 -2.47 7.86 6.71
CA ILE A 17 -1.42 8.36 7.60
C ILE A 17 -0.87 9.66 7.01
N SER A 18 -0.76 10.70 7.83
CA SER A 18 -0.16 11.98 7.46
C SER A 18 0.42 12.67 8.69
N LEU A 19 1.53 13.38 8.52
CA LEU A 19 2.06 14.22 9.61
C LEU A 19 1.15 15.43 9.82
N ASN A 20 1.02 15.90 11.06
CA ASN A 20 0.20 17.06 11.41
C ASN A 20 0.47 18.27 10.48
N GLU A 21 1.75 18.57 10.27
CA GLU A 21 2.23 19.74 9.52
C GLU A 21 2.07 19.61 8.00
N ARG A 22 1.80 18.41 7.46
CA ARG A 22 1.78 18.12 6.01
C ARG A 22 0.40 18.34 5.37
N GLU A 23 -0.18 19.51 5.59
CA GLU A 23 -1.46 19.88 4.97
C GLU A 23 -1.37 19.92 3.43
N ASP A 24 -0.20 20.26 2.90
CA ASP A 24 0.13 20.22 1.47
C ASP A 24 -0.19 18.84 0.86
N ARG A 25 0.31 17.77 1.48
CA ARG A 25 0.13 16.40 0.99
C ARG A 25 -1.31 15.92 1.14
N ARG A 26 -1.96 16.27 2.24
CA ARG A 26 -3.38 15.93 2.44
C ARG A 26 -4.28 16.55 1.37
N ASN A 27 -4.04 17.81 1.02
CA ASN A 27 -4.79 18.51 -0.03
C ASN A 27 -4.54 17.88 -1.42
N LEU A 28 -3.29 17.50 -1.71
CA LEU A 28 -2.96 16.78 -2.94
C LEU A 28 -3.65 15.42 -3.01
N LEU A 29 -3.60 14.63 -1.93
CA LEU A 29 -4.25 13.33 -1.87
C LEU A 29 -5.77 13.46 -2.02
N ALA A 30 -6.40 14.39 -1.30
CA ALA A 30 -7.83 14.66 -1.41
C ALA A 30 -8.23 14.98 -2.87
N THR A 31 -7.42 15.77 -3.57
CA THR A 31 -7.61 16.05 -5.00
C THR A 31 -7.47 14.80 -5.86
N GLN A 32 -6.43 13.98 -5.63
CA GLN A 32 -6.18 12.76 -6.41
C GLN A 32 -7.27 11.69 -6.24
N PHE A 33 -7.88 11.64 -5.06
CA PHE A 33 -8.92 10.68 -4.68
C PHE A 33 -10.34 11.27 -4.74
N ALA A 34 -10.54 12.49 -5.25
CA ALA A 34 -11.85 13.14 -5.30
C ALA A 34 -12.91 12.28 -6.04
N GLU A 35 -12.49 11.58 -7.10
CA GLU A 35 -13.35 10.70 -7.91
C GLU A 35 -13.41 9.26 -7.38
N ALA A 36 -12.75 8.96 -6.26
CA ALA A 36 -12.65 7.60 -5.75
C ALA A 36 -13.90 7.11 -5.05
N GLY A 37 -14.86 7.99 -4.70
CA GLY A 37 -16.12 7.58 -4.08
C GLY A 37 -15.97 6.93 -2.70
N ILE A 38 -14.83 7.15 -2.02
CA ILE A 38 -14.52 6.65 -0.68
C ILE A 38 -14.28 7.81 0.28
N LYS A 39 -14.70 7.65 1.53
CA LYS A 39 -14.42 8.62 2.59
C LYS A 39 -13.07 8.28 3.24
N ILE A 40 -12.11 9.19 3.14
CA ILE A 40 -10.77 9.04 3.71
C ILE A 40 -10.72 9.74 5.07
N GLU A 41 -10.32 9.01 6.10
CA GLU A 41 -10.02 9.57 7.43
C GLU A 41 -8.51 9.79 7.57
N PHE A 42 -8.10 11.02 7.82
CA PHE A 42 -6.69 11.33 8.04
C PHE A 42 -6.29 11.02 9.49
N MET A 43 -5.37 10.07 9.62
CA MET A 43 -4.71 9.71 10.87
C MET A 43 -3.50 10.61 11.06
N LEU A 44 -3.74 11.75 11.71
CA LEU A 44 -2.68 12.72 11.98
C LEU A 44 -1.75 12.20 13.07
N VAL A 45 -0.45 12.30 12.82
CA VAL A 45 0.61 11.86 13.72
C VAL A 45 1.72 12.92 13.79
N ASP A 46 2.40 12.98 14.93
CA ASP A 46 3.61 13.79 15.07
C ASP A 46 4.82 12.98 14.57
N PRO A 47 5.79 13.62 13.90
CA PRO A 47 7.02 12.94 13.53
C PRO A 47 7.80 12.56 14.78
N ASP A 48 8.40 11.36 14.77
CA ASP A 48 9.34 10.97 15.82
C ASP A 48 10.70 11.64 15.57
N PRO A 49 11.12 12.60 16.42
CA PRO A 49 12.34 13.38 16.17
C PRO A 49 13.63 12.56 16.35
N HIS A 50 13.54 11.39 17.00
CA HIS A 50 14.69 10.56 17.29
C HIS A 50 14.77 9.33 16.39
N ASN A 51 13.61 8.80 15.97
CA ASN A 51 13.56 7.63 15.10
C ASN A 51 12.33 7.68 14.15
N PRO A 52 12.49 8.27 12.96
CA PRO A 52 11.42 8.33 11.96
C PRO A 52 10.86 6.94 11.56
N GLU A 53 11.69 5.89 11.56
CA GLU A 53 11.21 4.53 11.27
C GLU A 53 10.29 4.00 12.37
N ARG A 54 10.57 4.32 13.64
CA ARG A 54 9.68 4.00 14.75
C ARG A 54 8.34 4.73 14.60
N GLY A 55 8.37 6.04 14.34
CA GLY A 55 7.15 6.83 14.12
C GLY A 55 6.29 6.30 12.97
N CYS A 56 6.91 5.95 11.84
CA CYS A 56 6.25 5.29 10.72
C CYS A 56 5.63 3.95 11.16
N PHE A 57 6.41 3.07 11.77
CA PHE A 57 5.93 1.77 12.27
C PHE A 57 4.72 1.91 13.22
N GLU A 58 4.82 2.79 14.21
CA GLU A 58 3.76 3.03 15.21
C GLU A 58 2.49 3.59 14.56
N SER A 59 2.61 4.40 13.50
CA SER A 59 1.46 4.91 12.76
C SER A 59 0.68 3.79 12.06
N HIS A 60 1.36 2.83 11.45
CA HIS A 60 0.69 1.67 10.85
C HIS A 60 0.07 0.73 11.91
N ILE A 61 0.73 0.55 13.06
CA ILE A 61 0.17 -0.20 14.19
C ILE A 61 -1.09 0.48 14.71
N LYS A 62 -1.10 1.81 14.84
CA LYS A 62 -2.27 2.61 15.26
C LYS A 62 -3.45 2.41 14.32
N CYS A 63 -3.23 2.41 13.00
CA CYS A 63 -4.28 2.09 12.03
C CYS A 63 -4.83 0.66 12.23
N ALA A 64 -3.96 -0.33 12.45
CA ALA A 64 -4.40 -1.71 12.69
C ALA A 64 -5.20 -1.86 13.99
N CYS A 65 -4.77 -1.22 15.07
CA CYS A 65 -5.50 -1.20 16.35
C CYS A 65 -6.89 -0.58 16.17
N LEU A 66 -6.95 0.60 15.54
CA LEU A 66 -8.20 1.32 15.32
C LEU A 66 -9.18 0.55 14.42
N ALA A 67 -8.67 -0.15 13.40
CA ALA A 67 -9.48 -1.05 12.58
C ALA A 67 -10.15 -2.14 13.44
N LEU A 68 -9.39 -2.79 14.33
CA LEU A 68 -9.93 -3.82 15.21
C LEU A 68 -10.91 -3.26 16.25
N GLU A 69 -10.60 -2.10 16.85
CA GLU A 69 -11.49 -1.41 17.79
C GLU A 69 -12.85 -1.08 17.16
N ARG A 70 -12.86 -0.75 15.86
CA ARG A 70 -14.06 -0.44 15.08
C ARG A 70 -14.74 -1.68 14.49
N GLY A 71 -14.18 -2.88 14.70
CA GLY A 71 -14.73 -4.12 14.15
C GLY A 71 -14.63 -4.22 12.62
N TYR A 72 -13.67 -3.53 12.00
CA TYR A 72 -13.45 -3.61 10.56
C TYR A 72 -12.88 -4.97 10.17
N ARG A 73 -13.48 -5.60 9.15
CA ARG A 73 -13.00 -6.84 8.53
C ARG A 73 -11.90 -6.56 7.52
N ASN A 74 -12.04 -5.50 6.73
CA ASN A 74 -11.04 -5.07 5.76
C ASN A 74 -10.86 -3.56 5.84
N THR A 75 -9.63 -3.10 6.04
CA THR A 75 -9.29 -1.68 6.15
C THR A 75 -8.30 -1.29 5.06
N LEU A 76 -8.62 -0.24 4.29
CA LEU A 76 -7.66 0.38 3.39
C LEU A 76 -6.79 1.38 4.17
N VAL A 77 -5.48 1.17 4.15
CA VAL A 77 -4.47 2.07 4.69
C VAL A 77 -3.74 2.74 3.54
N LEU A 78 -3.67 4.07 3.60
CA LEU A 78 -2.98 4.94 2.66
C LEU A 78 -1.89 5.74 3.39
N GLU A 79 -0.84 6.11 2.68
CA GLU A 79 0.04 7.23 3.04
C GLU A 79 -0.36 8.47 2.24
N ASP A 80 -0.03 9.66 2.75
CA ASP A 80 -0.40 10.95 2.17
C ASP A 80 0.34 11.30 0.87
N ASP A 81 1.27 10.47 0.42
CA ASP A 81 1.84 10.48 -0.93
C ASP A 81 1.20 9.47 -1.88
N ALA A 82 0.12 8.78 -1.51
CA ALA A 82 -0.57 7.93 -2.46
C ALA A 82 -1.24 8.78 -3.58
N THR A 83 -1.20 8.26 -4.80
CA THR A 83 -1.99 8.74 -5.95
C THR A 83 -2.83 7.60 -6.51
N LEU A 84 -3.89 7.94 -7.24
CA LEU A 84 -4.80 6.98 -7.85
C LEU A 84 -4.84 7.16 -9.37
N VAL A 85 -4.51 6.10 -10.11
CA VAL A 85 -4.63 6.09 -11.58
C VAL A 85 -5.98 5.53 -12.01
N ALA A 86 -6.46 5.92 -13.19
CA ALA A 86 -7.65 5.32 -13.75
C ALA A 86 -7.43 3.83 -14.09
N PHE A 87 -8.42 2.99 -13.80
CA PHE A 87 -8.38 1.55 -14.03
C PHE A 87 -9.69 1.04 -14.63
N PRO A 88 -9.68 -0.14 -15.30
CA PRO A 88 -10.91 -0.76 -15.78
C PRO A 88 -11.86 -1.08 -14.62
N CYS A 89 -13.16 -0.76 -14.73
CA CYS A 89 -14.13 -0.96 -13.64
C CYS A 89 -14.19 -2.42 -13.15
N ALA A 90 -13.95 -3.39 -14.04
CA ALA A 90 -13.87 -4.80 -13.69
C ALA A 90 -12.78 -5.13 -12.65
N ARG A 91 -11.80 -4.25 -12.45
CA ARG A 91 -10.70 -4.45 -11.50
C ARG A 91 -11.19 -4.49 -10.06
N ILE A 92 -12.16 -3.65 -9.68
CA ILE A 92 -12.73 -3.66 -8.33
C ILE A 92 -13.48 -4.96 -8.07
N GLN A 93 -14.24 -5.44 -9.08
CA GLN A 93 -14.92 -6.74 -8.98
C GLN A 93 -13.93 -7.91 -8.82
N GLN A 94 -12.78 -7.86 -9.49
CA GLN A 94 -11.71 -8.85 -9.34
C GLN A 94 -11.08 -8.82 -7.95
N ILE A 95 -10.77 -7.62 -7.44
CA ILE A 95 -10.23 -7.44 -6.08
C ILE A 95 -11.22 -7.97 -5.05
N ASN A 96 -12.48 -7.55 -5.11
CA ASN A 96 -13.50 -7.95 -4.14
C ASN A 96 -13.72 -9.46 -4.15
N ARG A 97 -13.78 -10.07 -5.34
CA ARG A 97 -13.92 -11.53 -5.46
C ARG A 97 -12.77 -12.24 -4.78
N PHE A 98 -11.54 -11.79 -5.02
CA PHE A 98 -10.34 -12.37 -4.40
C PHE A 98 -10.32 -12.18 -2.88
N ILE A 99 -10.64 -10.98 -2.38
CA ILE A 99 -10.74 -10.72 -0.94
C ILE A 99 -11.78 -11.64 -0.29
N ALA A 100 -12.93 -11.82 -0.93
CA ALA A 100 -14.01 -12.66 -0.40
C ALA A 100 -13.66 -14.16 -0.42
N SER A 101 -12.96 -14.66 -1.45
CA SER A 101 -12.63 -16.08 -1.57
C SER A 101 -11.40 -16.50 -0.78
N ASP A 102 -10.34 -15.68 -0.82
CA ASP A 102 -9.01 -16.05 -0.33
C ASP A 102 -8.66 -15.37 1.00
N ASN A 103 -9.41 -14.34 1.39
CA ASN A 103 -9.24 -13.58 2.64
C ASN A 103 -7.77 -13.23 2.95
N PRO A 104 -7.07 -12.50 2.06
CA PRO A 104 -5.65 -12.23 2.22
C PRO A 104 -5.40 -11.33 3.45
N GLU A 105 -4.37 -11.65 4.24
CA GLU A 105 -3.94 -10.81 5.36
C GLU A 105 -3.47 -9.41 4.91
N LEU A 106 -2.84 -9.33 3.74
CA LEU A 106 -2.26 -8.12 3.17
C LEU A 106 -2.46 -8.09 1.65
N PHE A 107 -3.07 -7.00 1.16
CA PHE A 107 -3.35 -6.81 -0.26
C PHE A 107 -2.98 -5.40 -0.74
N PHE A 108 -2.00 -5.27 -1.64
CA PHE A 108 -1.54 -3.98 -2.15
C PHE A 108 -2.42 -3.42 -3.27
N LEU A 109 -2.74 -2.13 -3.18
CA LEU A 109 -3.20 -1.30 -4.30
C LEU A 109 -2.04 -0.54 -4.96
N GLY A 110 -1.02 -0.22 -4.19
CA GLY A 110 0.24 0.37 -4.63
C GLY A 110 1.37 0.11 -3.64
N ALA A 111 2.57 -0.11 -4.15
CA ALA A 111 3.77 -0.39 -3.38
C ALA A 111 5.04 -0.02 -4.18
N THR A 112 6.14 0.21 -3.46
CA THR A 112 7.47 0.25 -4.08
C THR A 112 7.89 -1.17 -4.42
N LEU A 113 8.19 -1.43 -5.69
CA LEU A 113 8.32 -2.81 -6.16
C LEU A 113 9.61 -3.48 -5.74
N GLY A 114 9.46 -4.72 -5.25
CA GLY A 114 10.52 -5.72 -5.26
C GLY A 114 10.25 -6.79 -6.31
N LYS A 115 9.66 -7.92 -5.90
CA LYS A 115 9.34 -9.05 -6.81
C LYS A 115 7.84 -9.14 -7.04
N VAL A 116 7.44 -9.44 -8.28
CA VAL A 116 6.05 -9.67 -8.67
C VAL A 116 5.98 -10.95 -9.50
N TRP A 117 4.96 -11.77 -9.25
CA TRP A 117 4.56 -12.88 -10.12
C TRP A 117 3.04 -13.01 -10.09
N LEU A 118 2.45 -13.48 -11.19
CA LEU A 118 1.00 -13.53 -11.31
C LEU A 118 0.44 -14.72 -10.52
N THR A 119 -0.81 -14.57 -10.11
CA THR A 119 -1.63 -15.68 -9.63
C THR A 119 -2.53 -16.18 -10.75
N TRP A 120 -3.31 -17.22 -10.48
CA TRP A 120 -4.38 -17.69 -11.36
C TRP A 120 -5.66 -16.87 -11.24
N HIS A 121 -5.71 -15.92 -10.29
CA HIS A 121 -6.79 -14.95 -10.20
C HIS A 121 -6.48 -13.76 -11.12
N ARG A 122 -7.41 -13.50 -12.06
CA ARG A 122 -7.26 -12.41 -13.03
C ARG A 122 -7.09 -11.07 -12.32
N GLY A 123 -6.07 -10.31 -12.71
CA GLY A 123 -5.80 -9.00 -12.14
C GLY A 123 -5.18 -9.02 -10.75
N ILE A 124 -4.78 -10.20 -10.25
CA ILE A 124 -4.16 -10.37 -8.93
C ILE A 124 -2.77 -10.97 -9.08
N ALA A 125 -1.82 -10.38 -8.39
CA ALA A 125 -0.44 -10.84 -8.34
C ALA A 125 0.04 -10.99 -6.90
N ARG A 126 1.16 -11.68 -6.77
CA ARG A 126 1.94 -11.79 -5.55
C ARG A 126 3.00 -10.71 -5.53
N TYR A 127 3.22 -10.15 -4.35
CA TYR A 127 4.17 -9.07 -4.16
C TYR A 127 5.16 -9.42 -3.06
N ARG A 128 6.43 -9.10 -3.31
CA ARG A 128 7.41 -8.81 -2.26
C ARG A 128 7.78 -7.34 -2.42
N ALA A 129 7.00 -6.49 -1.77
CA ALA A 129 7.21 -5.04 -1.77
C ALA A 129 8.49 -4.66 -1.01
N LYS A 130 9.07 -3.51 -1.37
CA LYS A 130 10.16 -2.86 -0.64
C LYS A 130 9.69 -1.66 0.18
N GLY A 131 8.53 -1.12 -0.17
CA GLY A 131 7.90 0.06 0.42
C GLY A 131 6.38 -0.09 0.30
N THR A 132 5.65 0.34 1.31
CA THR A 132 4.19 0.34 1.35
C THR A 132 3.66 1.77 1.29
N PHE A 133 2.52 2.00 0.65
CA PHE A 133 1.83 3.30 0.68
C PHE A 133 0.33 3.21 0.36
N ALA A 134 -0.15 2.09 -0.19
CA ALA A 134 -1.58 1.86 -0.38
C ALA A 134 -1.91 0.36 -0.32
N TYR A 135 -2.54 -0.08 0.77
CA TYR A 135 -2.77 -1.50 1.01
C TYR A 135 -3.98 -1.76 1.90
N ILE A 136 -4.59 -2.92 1.73
CA ILE A 136 -5.69 -3.42 2.54
C ILE A 136 -5.12 -4.42 3.56
N LEU A 137 -5.52 -4.27 4.82
CA LEU A 137 -5.35 -5.28 5.86
C LEU A 137 -6.71 -5.90 6.18
N SER A 138 -6.75 -7.23 6.21
CA SER A 138 -7.87 -7.93 6.82
C SER A 138 -7.77 -7.88 8.35
N GLU A 139 -8.84 -8.22 9.05
CA GLU A 139 -8.85 -8.35 10.52
C GLU A 139 -7.71 -9.25 11.02
N GLY A 140 -7.51 -10.39 10.37
CA GLY A 140 -6.39 -11.30 10.67
C GLY A 140 -5.03 -10.64 10.41
N GLY A 141 -4.93 -9.87 9.33
CA GLY A 141 -3.75 -9.07 9.02
C GLY A 141 -3.45 -8.01 10.08
N CYS A 142 -4.47 -7.31 10.57
CA CYS A 142 -4.34 -6.33 11.66
C CYS A 142 -3.81 -6.99 12.93
N ARG A 143 -4.43 -8.11 13.37
CA ARG A 143 -3.98 -8.85 14.58
C ARG A 143 -2.52 -9.30 14.46
N LYS A 144 -2.15 -9.82 13.29
CA LYS A 144 -0.79 -10.25 13.00
C LYS A 144 0.21 -9.09 13.02
N LEU A 145 -0.16 -7.95 12.46
CA LEU A 145 0.69 -6.76 12.46
C LEU A 145 0.92 -6.24 13.89
N ILE A 146 -0.16 -6.14 14.68
CA ILE A 146 -0.10 -5.71 16.09
C ILE A 146 0.79 -6.63 16.92
N GLY A 147 0.85 -7.93 16.62
CA GLY A 147 1.76 -8.87 17.26
C GLY A 147 3.26 -8.54 17.13
N HIS A 148 3.63 -7.59 16.27
CA HIS A 148 4.98 -7.07 16.15
C HIS A 148 5.26 -5.80 17.00
N ALA A 149 4.26 -5.28 17.71
CA ALA A 149 4.45 -4.19 18.67
C ALA A 149 5.01 -4.71 20.02
N PRO A 150 5.81 -3.92 20.74
CA PRO A 150 6.31 -2.59 20.39
C PRO A 150 7.43 -2.64 19.33
N TYR A 151 7.78 -1.48 18.76
CA TYR A 151 8.86 -1.36 17.76
C TYR A 151 10.17 -1.98 18.28
N SER A 152 10.75 -2.87 17.49
CA SER A 152 11.95 -3.65 17.84
C SER A 152 13.16 -3.36 16.94
N GLY A 153 13.19 -2.19 16.29
CA GLY A 153 14.27 -1.82 15.36
C GLY A 153 14.09 -2.36 13.94
N THR A 154 12.89 -2.84 13.60
CA THR A 154 12.56 -3.31 12.25
C THR A 154 11.51 -2.40 11.62
N ALA A 155 11.89 -1.70 10.55
CA ALA A 155 10.97 -0.88 9.76
C ALA A 155 9.75 -1.65 9.25
N ILE A 156 8.61 -0.95 9.11
CA ILE A 156 7.32 -1.55 8.73
C ILE A 156 7.40 -2.35 7.43
N ASP A 157 8.07 -1.85 6.40
CA ASP A 157 8.20 -2.53 5.10
C ASP A 157 8.88 -3.89 5.22
N LYS A 158 9.86 -3.99 6.13
CA LYS A 158 10.58 -5.22 6.39
C LYS A 158 9.73 -6.21 7.19
N VAL A 159 8.89 -5.73 8.10
CA VAL A 159 7.87 -6.56 8.76
C VAL A 159 6.91 -7.10 7.71
N LEU A 160 6.25 -6.23 6.95
CA LEU A 160 5.26 -6.61 5.94
C LEU A 160 5.83 -7.60 4.91
N SER A 161 7.01 -7.32 4.35
CA SER A 161 7.60 -8.18 3.31
C SER A 161 8.07 -9.56 3.80
N LYS A 162 8.39 -9.71 5.09
CA LYS A 162 8.90 -10.96 5.66
C LYS A 162 7.83 -11.82 6.31
N THR A 163 6.80 -11.21 6.91
CA THR A 163 5.84 -11.94 7.73
C THR A 163 4.50 -12.14 7.04
N PHE A 164 4.17 -11.33 6.02
CA PHE A 164 2.90 -11.42 5.31
C PHE A 164 3.05 -12.12 3.96
N LYS A 165 2.08 -13.00 3.68
CA LYS A 165 1.87 -13.54 2.35
C LYS A 165 1.15 -12.49 1.50
N ALA A 166 1.87 -11.48 1.02
CA ALA A 166 1.25 -10.31 0.38
C ALA A 166 0.76 -10.52 -1.06
N TYR A 167 -0.51 -10.22 -1.30
CA TYR A 167 -1.14 -10.14 -2.62
C TYR A 167 -1.26 -8.68 -3.05
N GLY A 168 -1.73 -8.44 -4.26
CA GLY A 168 -2.08 -7.10 -4.70
C GLY A 168 -2.67 -7.09 -6.09
N VAL A 169 -3.23 -5.93 -6.46
CA VAL A 169 -3.79 -5.73 -7.78
C VAL A 169 -2.68 -5.60 -8.82
N PHE A 170 -2.88 -6.20 -9.99
CA PHE A 170 -1.99 -6.11 -11.13
C PHE A 170 -2.75 -5.69 -12.41
N PRO A 171 -2.29 -4.65 -13.10
CA PRO A 171 -1.30 -3.66 -12.64
C PRO A 171 -1.78 -2.94 -11.37
N MET A 172 -0.85 -2.41 -10.57
CA MET A 172 -1.18 -1.57 -9.42
C MET A 172 -2.17 -0.45 -9.80
N ILE A 173 -2.97 0.08 -8.88
CA ILE A 173 -3.87 1.23 -9.14
C ILE A 173 -3.46 2.48 -8.38
N CYS A 174 -2.64 2.31 -7.35
CA CYS A 174 -2.02 3.41 -6.67
C CYS A 174 -0.55 3.54 -7.08
N GLN A 175 -0.10 4.78 -7.19
CA GLN A 175 1.32 5.12 -7.31
C GLN A 175 1.69 6.06 -6.16
N HIS A 176 2.94 6.46 -6.11
CA HIS A 176 3.42 7.41 -5.13
C HIS A 176 3.59 8.78 -5.80
N GLN A 177 3.32 9.85 -5.07
CA GLN A 177 3.47 11.22 -5.54
C GLN A 177 4.96 11.46 -5.88
N PRO A 178 5.26 12.06 -7.05
CA PRO A 178 6.64 12.40 -7.39
C PRO A 178 7.15 13.49 -6.44
N GLU A 179 8.42 13.37 -6.03
CA GLU A 179 9.01 14.25 -5.02
C GLU A 179 9.09 15.73 -5.46
N CYS A 180 8.97 16.02 -6.76
CA CYS A 180 8.89 17.38 -7.28
C CYS A 180 7.60 18.12 -6.87
N LEU A 181 6.53 17.39 -6.53
CA LEU A 181 5.27 17.98 -6.07
C LEU A 181 5.25 18.13 -4.55
N ALA A 182 5.80 17.14 -3.82
CA ALA A 182 5.96 17.19 -2.37
C ALA A 182 7.10 16.26 -1.94
N LYS A 183 8.14 16.78 -1.29
CA LYS A 183 9.29 15.99 -0.82
C LYS A 183 8.93 15.12 0.39
N SER A 184 9.53 13.93 0.45
CA SER A 184 9.43 13.02 1.61
C SER A 184 10.36 13.46 2.74
N ASP A 185 9.87 13.45 3.97
CA ASP A 185 10.62 13.89 5.16
C ASP A 185 11.71 12.89 5.60
N ILE A 186 11.68 11.65 5.12
CA ILE A 186 12.64 10.59 5.49
C ILE A 186 13.88 10.58 4.58
N LEU A 187 13.92 11.42 3.54
CA LEU A 187 15.00 11.43 2.54
C LEU A 187 16.40 11.59 3.16
N GLN A 188 16.54 12.38 4.22
CA GLN A 188 17.83 12.62 4.89
C GLN A 188 18.38 11.38 5.62
N PHE A 189 17.51 10.42 5.92
CA PHE A 189 17.84 9.19 6.65
C PHE A 189 18.00 7.97 5.74
N ARG A 190 17.71 8.09 4.43
CA ARG A 190 17.96 7.03 3.46
C ARG A 190 19.47 6.91 3.21
N SER A 191 19.97 5.67 3.13
CA SER A 191 21.40 5.42 2.90
C SER A 191 21.90 6.12 1.63
N ALA A 192 23.11 6.67 1.67
CA ALA A 192 23.74 7.37 0.55
C ALA A 192 23.74 6.50 -0.72
N GLY A 193 22.84 6.81 -1.66
CA GLY A 193 22.60 6.03 -2.88
C GLY A 193 21.16 6.02 -3.35
N ASP A 194 20.20 6.41 -2.52
CA ASP A 194 18.79 6.54 -2.92
C ASP A 194 18.52 7.96 -3.42
N THR A 195 18.78 8.20 -4.71
CA THR A 195 18.42 9.46 -5.38
C THR A 195 16.89 9.59 -5.33
N GLY A 196 16.42 10.76 -4.89
CA GLY A 196 14.99 11.08 -4.78
C GLY A 196 14.16 10.55 -5.95
N ALA A 197 13.00 9.98 -5.65
CA ALA A 197 12.15 9.29 -6.62
C ALA A 197 11.47 10.30 -7.57
N GLU A 198 12.17 10.66 -8.65
CA GLU A 198 11.67 11.45 -9.77
C GLU A 198 10.48 10.78 -10.48
N ALA A 199 9.68 11.52 -11.25
CA ALA A 199 8.56 10.96 -12.02
C ALA A 199 8.98 9.77 -12.90
N ASP A 200 10.21 9.79 -13.41
CA ASP A 200 10.82 8.72 -14.21
C ASP A 200 11.07 7.44 -13.40
N PHE A 201 11.38 7.56 -12.10
CA PHE A 201 11.48 6.42 -11.18
C PHE A 201 10.12 5.73 -11.05
N TRP A 202 9.03 6.48 -10.87
CA TRP A 202 7.69 5.90 -10.72
C TRP A 202 7.14 5.31 -12.02
N GLN A 203 7.42 5.95 -13.16
CA GLN A 203 7.12 5.35 -14.47
C GLN A 203 7.94 4.06 -14.69
N SER A 204 9.20 4.05 -14.27
CA SER A 204 10.05 2.86 -14.28
C SER A 204 9.55 1.79 -13.33
N ASN A 205 9.08 2.14 -12.13
CA ASN A 205 8.43 1.25 -11.17
C ASN A 205 7.21 0.60 -11.84
N TRP A 206 6.33 1.39 -12.45
CA TRP A 206 5.18 0.86 -13.18
C TRP A 206 5.56 -0.18 -14.25
N ARG A 207 6.54 0.14 -15.10
CA ARG A 207 7.05 -0.78 -16.14
C ARG A 207 7.73 -2.02 -15.56
N ARG A 208 8.43 -1.89 -14.43
CA ARG A 208 9.10 -2.98 -13.73
C ARG A 208 8.13 -4.08 -13.29
N GLN A 209 6.85 -3.79 -13.04
CA GLN A 209 5.85 -4.82 -12.70
C GLN A 209 5.78 -5.91 -13.77
N TYR A 210 5.70 -5.49 -15.04
CA TYR A 210 5.62 -6.41 -16.18
C TYR A 210 6.91 -7.20 -16.38
N HIS A 211 8.06 -6.52 -16.27
CA HIS A 211 9.35 -7.21 -16.34
C HIS A 211 9.52 -8.24 -15.23
N GLN A 212 9.09 -7.93 -13.99
CA GLN A 212 9.13 -8.89 -12.89
C GLN A 212 8.21 -10.07 -13.13
N VAL A 213 7.01 -9.87 -13.67
CA VAL A 213 6.09 -10.96 -14.03
C VAL A 213 6.75 -11.91 -15.03
N VAL A 214 7.37 -11.39 -16.09
CA VAL A 214 8.08 -12.21 -17.07
C VAL A 214 9.26 -12.94 -16.43
N ARG A 215 10.08 -12.23 -15.65
CA ARG A 215 11.26 -12.82 -14.97
C ARG A 215 10.89 -13.91 -13.97
N ASN A 216 9.69 -13.84 -13.39
CA ASN A 216 9.20 -14.81 -12.43
C ASN A 216 8.12 -15.73 -13.02
N LEU A 217 8.05 -15.90 -14.35
CA LEU A 217 7.02 -16.71 -15.01
C LEU A 217 6.96 -18.15 -14.45
N GLY A 218 8.12 -18.75 -14.13
CA GLY A 218 8.16 -20.07 -13.50
C GLY A 218 7.42 -20.13 -12.15
N LYS A 219 7.38 -19.03 -11.38
CA LYS A 219 6.59 -18.99 -10.13
C LYS A 219 5.09 -18.92 -10.39
N THR A 220 4.70 -18.18 -11.43
CA THR A 220 3.30 -18.14 -11.90
C THR A 220 2.83 -19.53 -12.32
N ILE A 221 3.60 -20.21 -13.18
CA ILE A 221 3.24 -21.53 -13.72
C ILE A 221 3.18 -22.58 -12.62
N LEU A 222 4.19 -22.62 -11.75
CA LEU A 222 4.25 -23.60 -10.67
C LEU A 222 3.25 -23.31 -9.55
N CYS A 223 2.42 -22.26 -9.67
CA CYS A 223 1.56 -21.76 -8.60
C CYS A 223 2.32 -21.76 -7.27
N ARG A 224 3.54 -21.19 -7.28
CA ARG A 224 4.43 -21.17 -6.11
C ARG A 224 3.87 -20.18 -5.09
N ASP A 225 2.77 -20.62 -4.50
CA ASP A 225 1.90 -20.01 -3.52
C ASP A 225 1.23 -21.10 -2.63
N LEU A 226 1.54 -22.39 -2.82
CA LEU A 226 1.39 -23.45 -1.82
C LEU A 226 2.71 -23.64 -1.06
#